data_AF-A0A957RMV0-F1
#
_entry.id   AF-A0A957RMV0-F1
#
_cell.length_a   1.000
_cell.length_b   1.000
_cell.length_c   1.000
_cell.angle_alpha   90.00
_cell.angle_beta   90.00
_cell.angle_gamma   90.00
#
_symmetry.space_group_name_H-M   'P 1'
#
loop_
_entity.id
_entity.type
_entity.pdbx_description
1 polymer ?
#
loop_
_entity_poly.entity_id
_entity_poly.type
_entity_poly.pdbx_seq_one_letter_code
_entity_poly.pdbx_strand_id
1 'polypeptide(L)'
;MTAPTGDEPGSRTTYDLTKRADQEAYASLLMAQERRRKWMQRTRVALVWVFLVLILWFLFSFLNLDFGYIFQNANFVLLGIGVTIGVSLVSITIASIIALFGALGRLSTNSIFHGMASFYVSLFRGTPLLVQIFIIYLGLPQIGQQISARGFPWLG
;
A
#
# COMPACT_ATOMS: atom_id res chain seq x y z
N MET A 1 -3.89 65.15 -1.41
CA MET A 1 -3.60 64.35 -0.19
C MET A 1 -4.93 64.05 0.47
N THR A 2 -5.66 63.06 -0.06
CA THR A 2 -6.91 62.57 0.52
C THR A 2 -6.64 61.13 0.92
N ALA A 3 -6.52 60.91 2.23
CA ALA A 3 -6.40 59.58 2.79
C ALA A 3 -7.70 58.81 2.53
N PRO A 4 -7.67 57.57 1.99
CA PRO A 4 -8.85 56.72 1.92
C PRO A 4 -9.00 56.03 3.28
N THR A 5 -10.00 56.39 4.10
CA THR A 5 -11.38 55.85 4.14
C THR A 5 -11.48 54.34 4.28
N GLY A 6 -12.02 53.92 5.42
CA GLY A 6 -12.92 52.77 5.47
C GLY A 6 -12.30 51.50 6.02
N ASP A 7 -12.15 51.49 7.34
CA ASP A 7 -12.16 50.28 8.16
C ASP A 7 -13.42 49.45 7.87
N GLU A 8 -13.28 48.16 7.52
CA GLU A 8 -14.09 47.03 8.03
C GLU A 8 -13.59 45.69 7.42
N PRO A 9 -13.11 44.74 8.24
CA PRO A 9 -12.62 43.45 7.77
C PRO A 9 -13.78 42.46 7.64
N GLY A 10 -14.56 42.55 6.56
CA GLY A 10 -15.67 41.61 6.33
C GLY A 10 -16.60 41.91 5.16
N SER A 11 -16.58 43.11 4.60
CA SER A 11 -17.28 43.40 3.35
C SER A 11 -16.51 42.78 2.18
N ARG A 12 -17.19 42.31 1.13
CA ARG A 12 -16.60 41.72 -0.08
C ARG A 12 -15.80 42.76 -0.86
N THR A 13 -14.63 43.13 -0.35
CA THR A 13 -13.69 44.02 -1.02
C THR A 13 -12.93 43.17 -2.02
N THR A 14 -13.27 43.32 -3.30
CA THR A 14 -12.56 42.68 -4.39
C THR A 14 -11.14 43.20 -4.40
N TYR A 15 -10.28 42.32 -3.95
CA TYR A 15 -8.88 42.50 -3.71
C TYR A 15 -8.13 42.68 -5.05
N ASP A 16 -7.70 43.91 -5.37
CA ASP A 16 -7.11 44.23 -6.68
C ASP A 16 -5.64 43.82 -6.74
N LEU A 17 -5.40 42.60 -7.25
CA LEU A 17 -4.09 41.98 -7.36
C LEU A 17 -3.13 42.69 -8.33
N THR A 18 -3.59 43.70 -9.06
CA THR A 18 -2.72 44.51 -9.94
C THR A 18 -2.02 45.65 -9.19
N LYS A 19 -2.53 46.02 -8.01
CA LYS A 19 -1.90 47.01 -7.11
C LYS A 19 -1.02 46.32 -6.08
N ARG A 20 0.23 46.78 -5.99
CA ARG A 20 1.24 46.21 -5.07
C ARG A 20 0.82 46.28 -3.59
N ALA A 21 0.20 47.38 -3.16
CA ALA A 21 -0.24 47.57 -1.78
C ALA A 21 -1.27 46.52 -1.35
N ASP A 22 -2.18 46.17 -2.25
CA ASP A 22 -3.24 45.18 -2.01
C ASP A 22 -2.67 43.75 -2.06
N GLN A 23 -1.73 43.46 -2.98
CA GLN A 23 -1.00 42.17 -2.99
C GLN A 23 -0.27 41.88 -1.67
N GLU A 24 0.38 42.87 -1.07
CA GLU A 24 1.06 42.74 0.21
C GLU A 24 0.06 42.50 1.37
N ALA A 25 -1.10 43.16 1.32
CA ALA A 25 -2.20 42.92 2.25
C ALA A 25 -2.75 41.49 2.12
N TYR A 26 -2.98 40.97 0.91
CA TYR A 26 -3.44 39.57 0.75
C TYR A 26 -2.38 38.55 1.10
N ALA A 27 -1.13 38.81 0.74
CA ALA A 27 -0.03 37.94 1.14
C ALA A 27 0.03 37.82 2.66
N SER A 28 -0.07 38.94 3.40
CA SER A 28 -0.07 38.91 4.86
C SER A 28 -1.31 38.22 5.47
N LEU A 29 -2.50 38.36 4.86
CA LEU A 29 -3.74 37.69 5.29
C LEU A 29 -3.73 36.17 5.02
N LEU A 30 -3.26 35.74 3.86
CA LEU A 30 -3.09 34.32 3.53
C LEU A 30 -2.04 33.69 4.46
N MET A 31 -0.94 34.40 4.71
CA MET A 31 0.10 33.98 5.68
C MET A 31 -0.39 33.97 7.13
N ALA A 32 -1.37 34.81 7.49
CA ALA A 32 -2.03 34.78 8.79
C ALA A 32 -3.00 33.59 8.92
N GLN A 33 -3.67 33.18 7.84
CA GLN A 33 -4.61 32.05 7.84
C GLN A 33 -3.94 30.66 7.79
N GLU A 34 -2.82 30.51 7.06
CA GLU A 34 -2.17 29.21 6.87
C GLU A 34 -1.58 28.61 8.15
N ARG A 35 -1.07 29.44 9.06
CA ARG A 35 -0.46 28.98 10.32
C ARG A 35 -1.45 28.17 11.17
N ARG A 36 -2.72 28.54 11.15
CA ARG A 36 -3.76 27.90 11.97
C ARG A 36 -4.14 26.49 11.49
N ARG A 37 -4.11 26.24 10.17
CA ARG A 37 -4.43 24.92 9.60
C ARG A 37 -3.30 23.90 9.75
N LYS A 38 -2.04 24.32 9.61
CA LYS A 38 -0.85 23.46 9.78
C LYS A 38 -0.76 22.90 11.20
N TRP A 39 -1.14 23.67 12.21
CA TRP A 39 -1.17 23.23 13.62
C TRP A 39 -2.28 22.20 13.92
N MET A 40 -3.46 22.31 13.29
CA MET A 40 -4.55 21.34 13.48
C MET A 40 -4.32 20.00 12.76
N GLN A 41 -3.61 20.01 11.62
CA GLN A 41 -3.22 18.77 10.93
C GLN A 41 -2.03 18.09 11.64
N ARG A 42 -1.03 18.86 12.08
CA ARG A 42 0.12 18.34 12.83
C ARG A 42 -0.31 17.69 14.14
N THR A 43 -1.30 18.24 14.84
CA THR A 43 -1.83 17.65 16.07
C THR A 43 -2.59 16.35 15.82
N ARG A 44 -3.44 16.26 14.79
CA ARG A 44 -4.09 14.99 14.40
C ARG A 44 -3.09 13.92 13.99
N VAL A 45 -2.10 14.28 13.18
CA VAL A 45 -1.02 13.37 12.77
C VAL A 45 -0.20 12.94 13.99
N ALA A 46 0.16 13.86 14.88
CA ALA A 46 0.88 13.54 16.11
C ALA A 46 0.09 12.58 17.02
N LEU A 47 -1.23 12.79 17.16
CA LEU A 47 -2.09 11.87 17.94
C LEU A 47 -2.12 10.48 17.33
N VAL A 48 -2.23 10.37 16.00
CA VAL A 48 -2.19 9.07 15.30
C VAL A 48 -0.83 8.41 15.49
N TRP A 49 0.27 9.16 15.36
CA TRP A 49 1.61 8.63 15.59
C TRP A 49 1.81 8.17 17.02
N VAL A 50 1.35 8.93 18.02
CA VAL A 50 1.42 8.53 19.44
C VAL A 50 0.59 7.28 19.67
N PHE A 51 -0.63 7.22 19.15
CA PHE A 51 -1.49 6.03 19.28
C PHE A 51 -0.86 4.79 18.63
N LEU A 52 -0.29 4.93 17.42
CA LEU A 52 0.37 3.84 16.70
C LEU A 52 1.64 3.38 17.44
N VAL A 53 2.44 4.31 17.96
CA VAL A 53 3.62 3.99 18.76
C VAL A 53 3.24 3.31 20.08
N LEU A 54 2.16 3.74 20.74
CA LEU A 54 1.66 3.09 21.95
C LEU A 54 1.17 1.66 21.66
N ILE A 55 0.40 1.47 20.58
CA ILE A 55 -0.01 0.14 20.11
C ILE A 55 1.20 -0.72 19.80
N LEU A 56 2.18 -0.16 19.10
CA LEU A 56 3.38 -0.89 18.71
C LEU A 56 4.21 -1.27 19.95
N TRP A 57 4.38 -0.34 20.90
CA TRP A 57 5.09 -0.61 22.15
C TRP A 57 4.37 -1.66 23.00
N PHE A 58 3.04 -1.60 23.07
CA PHE A 58 2.22 -2.63 23.72
C PHE A 58 2.36 -3.99 23.04
N LEU A 59 2.27 -4.05 21.70
CA LEU A 59 2.47 -5.27 20.93
C LEU A 59 3.88 -5.85 21.14
N PHE A 60 4.90 -5.00 21.13
CA PHE A 60 6.29 -5.40 21.32
C PHE A 60 6.53 -5.94 22.72
N SER A 61 5.94 -5.32 23.74
CA SER A 61 5.95 -5.82 25.11
C SER A 61 5.20 -7.15 25.25
N PHE A 62 4.12 -7.34 24.49
CA PHE A 62 3.37 -8.59 24.45
C PHE A 62 4.18 -9.71 23.77
N LEU A 63 4.99 -9.39 22.77
CA LEU A 63 5.81 -10.33 22.01
C LEU A 63 7.06 -10.85 22.77
N ASN A 64 7.35 -10.35 23.98
CA ASN A 64 8.45 -10.76 24.87
C ASN A 64 9.75 -11.13 24.11
N LEU A 65 10.20 -10.21 23.26
CA LEU A 65 11.30 -10.45 22.34
C LEU A 65 12.64 -10.52 23.08
N ASP A 66 13.20 -11.73 23.16
CA ASP A 66 14.53 -11.95 23.72
C ASP A 66 15.60 -11.62 22.67
N PHE A 67 16.12 -10.40 22.75
CA PHE A 67 17.22 -9.96 21.90
C PHE A 67 18.47 -10.85 22.05
N GLY A 68 18.70 -11.43 23.23
CA GLY A 68 19.81 -12.36 23.46
C GLY A 68 19.68 -13.66 22.66
N TYR A 69 18.47 -14.18 22.50
CA TYR A 69 18.19 -15.34 21.64
C TYR A 69 18.33 -15.01 20.16
N ILE A 70 17.90 -13.82 19.73
CA ILE A 70 18.01 -13.35 18.35
C ILE A 70 19.48 -13.21 17.92
N PHE A 71 20.32 -12.60 18.77
CA PHE A 71 21.75 -12.43 18.46
C PHE A 71 22.51 -13.75 18.45
N GLN A 72 22.16 -14.71 19.32
CA GLN A 72 22.74 -16.06 19.29
C GLN A 72 22.37 -16.83 18.01
N ASN A 73 21.15 -16.64 17.50
CA ASN A 73 20.66 -17.27 16.28
C ASN A 73 20.77 -16.36 15.04
N ALA A 74 21.61 -15.32 15.09
CA ALA A 74 21.73 -14.36 14.00
C ALA A 74 22.07 -15.03 12.66
N ASN A 75 22.87 -16.10 12.68
CA ASN A 75 23.18 -16.88 11.48
C ASN A 75 21.94 -17.54 10.86
N PHE A 76 21.03 -18.07 11.68
CA PHE A 76 19.77 -18.64 11.21
C PHE A 76 18.85 -17.58 10.59
N VAL A 77 18.78 -16.40 11.20
CA VAL A 77 18.02 -15.26 10.67
C VAL A 77 18.60 -14.79 9.33
N LEU A 78 19.92 -14.69 9.21
CA LEU A 78 20.61 -14.34 7.96
C LEU A 78 20.35 -15.35 6.84
N LEU A 79 20.37 -16.65 7.14
CA LEU A 79 20.00 -17.69 6.18
C LEU A 79 18.54 -17.55 5.75
N GLY A 80 17.62 -17.27 6.67
CA GLY A 80 16.20 -17.03 6.36
C GLY A 80 15.99 -15.82 5.44
N ILE A 81 16.76 -14.74 5.63
CA ILE A 81 16.76 -13.58 4.73
C ILE A 81 17.20 -14.00 3.33
N GLY A 82 18.29 -14.76 3.22
CA GLY A 82 18.78 -15.27 1.93
C GLY A 82 17.74 -16.11 1.19
N VAL A 83 17.06 -17.02 1.89
CA VAL A 83 15.98 -17.83 1.31
C VAL A 83 14.81 -16.95 0.86
N THR A 84 14.40 -15.97 1.67
CA THR A 84 13.29 -15.05 1.33
C THR A 84 13.61 -14.25 0.07
N ILE A 85 14.84 -13.73 -0.05
CA ILE A 85 15.30 -13.02 -1.24
C ILE A 85 15.31 -13.95 -2.45
N GLY A 86 15.90 -15.15 -2.31
CA GLY A 86 15.97 -16.13 -3.40
C GLY A 86 14.59 -16.52 -3.92
N VAL A 87 13.68 -16.90 -3.03
CA VAL A 87 12.30 -17.26 -3.37
C VAL A 87 11.56 -16.07 -4.00
N SER A 88 11.71 -14.86 -3.44
CA SER A 88 11.06 -13.66 -3.98
C SER A 88 11.56 -13.34 -5.39
N LEU A 89 12.87 -13.41 -5.63
CA LEU A 89 13.46 -13.10 -6.92
C LEU A 89 12.99 -14.07 -8.01
N VAL A 90 13.02 -15.38 -7.71
CA VAL A 90 12.53 -16.42 -8.62
C VAL A 90 11.03 -16.24 -8.88
N SER A 91 10.23 -16.04 -7.82
CA SER A 91 8.80 -15.84 -7.92
C SER A 91 8.43 -14.60 -8.75
N ILE A 92 9.09 -13.47 -8.52
CA ILE A 92 8.86 -12.23 -9.27
C ILE A 92 9.24 -12.42 -10.73
N THR A 93 10.35 -13.09 -11.02
CA THR A 93 10.79 -13.34 -12.40
C THR A 93 9.74 -14.17 -13.15
N ILE A 94 9.30 -15.29 -12.57
CA ILE A 94 8.28 -16.16 -13.17
C ILE A 94 6.94 -15.42 -13.31
N ALA A 95 6.49 -14.74 -12.25
CA ALA A 95 5.25 -13.98 -12.26
C ALA A 95 5.27 -12.87 -13.31
N SER A 96 6.41 -12.19 -13.50
CA SER A 96 6.56 -11.14 -14.51
C SER A 96 6.46 -11.69 -15.93
N ILE A 97 7.06 -12.85 -16.21
CA ILE A 97 6.95 -13.51 -17.51
C ILE A 97 5.49 -13.88 -17.80
N ILE A 98 4.80 -14.50 -16.84
CA ILE A 98 3.38 -14.87 -17.00
C ILE A 98 2.50 -13.62 -17.17
N ALA A 99 2.75 -12.58 -16.37
CA ALA A 99 2.02 -11.32 -16.46
C ALA A 99 2.25 -10.63 -17.81
N LEU A 100 3.46 -10.69 -18.38
CA LEU A 100 3.78 -10.18 -19.70
C LEU A 100 2.97 -10.89 -20.79
N PHE A 101 2.94 -12.23 -20.77
CA PHE A 101 2.11 -12.99 -21.71
C PHE A 101 0.61 -12.70 -21.53
N GLY A 102 0.13 -12.57 -20.30
CA GLY A 102 -1.24 -12.16 -20.03
C GLY A 102 -1.54 -10.76 -20.56
N ALA A 103 -0.64 -9.80 -20.40
CA ALA A 103 -0.80 -8.45 -20.92
C ALA A 103 -0.82 -8.42 -22.46
N LEU A 104 0.10 -9.16 -23.10
CA LEU A 104 0.13 -9.33 -24.56
C LEU A 104 -1.15 -9.99 -25.08
N GLY A 105 -1.65 -11.03 -24.41
CA GLY A 105 -2.91 -11.69 -24.74
C GLY A 105 -4.12 -10.74 -24.65
N ARG A 106 -4.13 -9.82 -23.67
CA ARG A 106 -5.17 -8.79 -23.56
C ARG A 106 -5.11 -7.72 -24.65
N LEU A 107 -3.94 -7.47 -25.24
CA LEU A 107 -3.79 -6.56 -26.38
C LEU A 107 -4.10 -7.23 -27.73
N SER A 108 -4.25 -8.55 -27.75
CA SER A 108 -4.60 -9.29 -28.96
C SER A 108 -5.99 -8.94 -29.47
N THR A 109 -6.12 -8.80 -30.80
CA THR A 109 -7.40 -8.61 -31.49
C THR A 109 -8.26 -9.89 -31.48
N ASN A 110 -7.66 -11.06 -31.21
CA ASN A 110 -8.37 -12.32 -31.16
C ASN A 110 -9.12 -12.47 -29.83
N SER A 111 -10.45 -12.58 -29.91
CA SER A 111 -11.36 -12.65 -28.77
C SER A 111 -11.05 -13.81 -27.81
N ILE A 112 -10.52 -14.93 -28.30
CA ILE A 112 -10.18 -16.10 -27.46
C ILE A 112 -9.01 -15.78 -26.53
N PHE A 113 -7.90 -15.29 -27.09
CA PHE A 113 -6.71 -14.94 -26.30
C PHE A 113 -6.99 -13.77 -25.34
N HIS A 114 -7.77 -12.78 -25.79
CA HIS A 114 -8.21 -11.68 -24.96
C HIS A 114 -9.07 -12.15 -23.78
N GLY A 115 -10.02 -13.07 -24.04
CA GLY A 115 -10.92 -13.63 -23.04
C GLY A 115 -10.17 -14.45 -21.99
N MET A 116 -9.31 -15.38 -22.43
CA MET A 116 -8.50 -16.20 -21.51
C MET A 116 -7.57 -15.36 -20.64
N ALA A 117 -6.88 -14.38 -21.22
CA ALA A 117 -5.98 -13.51 -20.48
C ALA A 117 -6.72 -12.58 -19.51
N SER A 118 -7.88 -12.04 -19.91
CA SER A 118 -8.73 -11.23 -19.02
C SER A 118 -9.31 -12.04 -17.88
N PHE A 119 -9.74 -13.29 -18.13
CA PHE A 119 -10.21 -14.19 -17.07
C PHE A 119 -9.11 -14.49 -16.05
N TYR A 120 -7.92 -14.90 -16.51
CA TYR A 120 -6.76 -15.15 -15.65
C TYR A 120 -6.46 -13.92 -14.78
N VAL A 121 -6.24 -12.74 -15.39
CA VAL A 121 -5.90 -11.53 -14.63
C VAL A 121 -7.01 -11.14 -13.65
N SER A 122 -8.27 -11.26 -14.04
CA SER A 122 -9.41 -10.95 -13.18
C SER A 122 -9.52 -11.91 -11.99
N LEU A 123 -9.30 -13.21 -12.20
CA LEU A 123 -9.36 -14.21 -11.14
C LEU A 123 -8.24 -14.01 -10.12
N PHE A 124 -7.00 -13.84 -10.57
CA PHE A 124 -5.86 -13.66 -9.66
C PHE A 124 -5.84 -12.31 -8.94
N ARG A 125 -6.42 -11.25 -9.53
CA ARG A 125 -6.58 -9.94 -8.86
C ARG A 125 -7.85 -9.84 -8.01
N GLY A 126 -8.87 -10.65 -8.31
CA GLY A 126 -10.15 -10.66 -7.60
C GLY A 126 -10.22 -11.63 -6.42
N THR A 127 -9.28 -12.59 -6.34
CA THR A 127 -9.23 -13.57 -5.24
C THR A 127 -8.19 -13.16 -4.19
N PRO A 128 -8.51 -13.23 -2.88
CA PRO A 128 -7.53 -12.98 -1.83
C PRO A 128 -6.37 -13.99 -1.91
N LEU A 129 -5.12 -13.52 -1.78
CA LEU A 129 -3.92 -14.37 -1.82
C LEU A 129 -3.96 -15.48 -0.74
N LEU A 130 -4.57 -15.19 0.41
CA LEU A 130 -4.81 -16.17 1.46
C LEU A 130 -5.67 -17.35 0.97
N VAL A 131 -6.72 -17.07 0.20
CA VAL A 131 -7.60 -18.12 -0.37
C VAL A 131 -6.82 -18.96 -1.39
N GLN A 132 -5.98 -18.33 -2.22
CA GLN A 132 -5.13 -19.04 -3.18
C GLN A 132 -4.20 -20.03 -2.47
N ILE A 133 -3.52 -19.59 -1.42
CA ILE A 133 -2.63 -20.45 -0.62
C ILE A 133 -3.42 -21.57 0.05
N PHE A 134 -4.61 -21.30 0.62
CA PHE A 134 -5.43 -22.35 1.23
C PHE A 134 -5.89 -23.41 0.23
N ILE A 135 -6.33 -23.02 -0.97
CA ILE A 135 -6.72 -23.99 -2.00
C ILE A 135 -5.52 -24.84 -2.40
N ILE A 136 -4.33 -24.24 -2.53
CA ILE A 136 -3.13 -24.98 -2.89
C ILE A 136 -2.70 -25.93 -1.77
N TYR A 137 -2.68 -25.45 -0.53
CA TYR A 137 -2.15 -26.19 0.60
C TYR A 137 -3.12 -27.26 1.11
N LEU A 138 -4.43 -26.99 1.12
CA LEU A 138 -5.45 -27.89 1.66
C LEU A 138 -6.21 -28.64 0.56
N GLY A 139 -6.43 -28.00 -0.59
CA GLY A 139 -7.23 -28.55 -1.68
C GLY A 139 -6.47 -29.54 -2.56
N LEU A 140 -5.26 -29.19 -3.03
CA LEU A 140 -4.48 -30.09 -3.90
C LEU A 140 -4.22 -31.47 -3.27
N PRO A 141 -3.81 -31.60 -1.99
CA PRO A 141 -3.58 -32.91 -1.39
C PRO A 141 -4.84 -33.79 -1.34
N GLN A 142 -6.00 -33.20 -1.06
CA GLN A 142 -7.27 -33.92 -1.06
C GLN A 142 -7.64 -34.43 -2.45
N ILE A 143 -7.41 -33.61 -3.49
CA ILE A 143 -7.60 -34.02 -4.88
C ILE A 143 -6.64 -35.16 -5.23
N GLY A 144 -5.37 -35.08 -4.81
CA GLY A 144 -4.38 -36.13 -4.98
C GLY A 144 -4.84 -37.47 -4.39
N GLN A 145 -5.30 -37.47 -3.13
CA GLN A 145 -5.81 -38.69 -2.49
C GLN A 145 -7.02 -39.29 -3.21
N GLN A 146 -7.94 -38.46 -3.70
CA GLN A 146 -9.11 -38.92 -4.46
C GLN A 146 -8.72 -39.50 -5.82
N ILE A 147 -7.70 -38.94 -6.48
CA ILE A 147 -7.15 -39.46 -7.75
C ILE A 147 -6.44 -40.80 -7.51
N SER A 148 -5.64 -40.90 -6.44
CA SER A 148 -4.97 -42.15 -6.04
C SER A 148 -5.98 -43.26 -5.72
N ALA A 149 -7.06 -42.94 -5.00
CA ALA A 149 -8.14 -43.87 -4.70
C ALA A 149 -8.91 -44.34 -5.96
N ARG A 150 -8.95 -43.53 -7.02
CA ARG A 150 -9.58 -43.87 -8.32
C ARG A 150 -8.68 -44.71 -9.25
N GLY A 151 -7.49 -45.11 -8.80
CA GLY A 151 -6.62 -46.02 -9.55
C GLY A 151 -5.41 -45.36 -10.22
N PHE A 152 -5.10 -44.10 -9.92
CA PHE A 152 -3.86 -43.43 -10.35
C PHE A 152 -2.95 -43.08 -9.16
N PRO A 153 -2.42 -44.07 -8.41
CA PRO A 153 -1.63 -43.85 -7.19
C PRO A 153 -0.27 -43.16 -7.40
N TRP A 154 0.09 -42.89 -8.64
CA TRP A 154 1.31 -42.18 -9.04
C TRP A 154 1.10 -40.67 -9.20
N LEU A 155 -0.16 -40.19 -9.15
CA LEU A 155 -0.54 -38.79 -9.30
C LEU A 155 -0.88 -38.09 -7.97
N GLY A 156 -0.87 -38.79 -6.84
CA GLY A 156 -1.30 -38.26 -5.53
C GLY A 156 -0.46 -38.74 -4.37
#